data_AF-A0A7C9IZQ6-F1
#
_entry.id   AF-A0A7C9IZQ6-F1
#
_cell.length_a   1.000
_cell.length_b   1.000
_cell.length_c   1.000
_cell.angle_alpha   90.00
_cell.angle_beta   90.00
_cell.angle_gamma   90.00
#
_symmetry.space_group_name_H-M   'P 1'
#
loop_
_entity.id
_entity.type
_entity.pdbx_description
1 polymer ?
#
loop_
_entity_poly.entity_id
_entity_poly.type
_entity_poly.pdbx_seq_one_letter_code
_entity_poly.pdbx_strand_id
1 'polypeptide(L)' 'MGAPRIHAALRREGEPCGRRRVARLMRTLGLQGRHRRRRQITTIPPSTRARGRT' A
#
# COMPACT_ATOMS: atom_id res chain seq x y z
N MET A 1 6.27 -3.08 3.29
CA MET A 1 5.16 -3.97 2.88
C MET A 1 4.61 -4.67 4.12
N GLY A 2 3.45 -4.24 4.65
CA GLY A 2 2.89 -4.80 5.89
C GLY A 2 1.85 -5.90 5.65
N ALA A 3 1.44 -6.58 6.72
CA ALA A 3 0.39 -7.61 6.70
C ALA A 3 -0.89 -7.21 5.95
N PRO A 4 -1.40 -5.95 6.01
CA PRO A 4 -2.58 -5.55 5.24
C PRO A 4 -2.40 -5.65 3.72
N ARG A 5 -1.21 -5.29 3.20
CA ARG A 5 -0.93 -5.33 1.75
C ARG A 5 -0.72 -6.75 1.26
N ILE A 6 -0.01 -7.57 2.02
CA ILE A 6 0.22 -8.98 1.69
C ILE A 6 -1.10 -9.75 1.72
N HIS A 7 -1.94 -9.52 2.74
CA HIS A 7 -3.28 -10.10 2.79
C HIS A 7 -4.14 -9.72 1.58
N ALA A 8 -4.11 -8.46 1.15
CA ALA A 8 -4.86 -8.03 -0.03
C ALA A 8 -4.35 -8.69 -1.32
N ALA A 9 -3.03 -8.88 -1.48
CA ALA A 9 -2.45 -9.57 -2.61
C ALA A 9 -2.86 -11.05 -2.64
N LEU A 10 -2.72 -11.76 -1.51
CA LEU A 10 -3.12 -13.17 -1.38
C LEU A 10 -4.62 -13.36 -1.66
N ARG A 11 -5.47 -12.45 -1.14
CA ARG A 11 -6.91 -12.49 -1.42
C ARG A 11 -7.23 -12.28 -2.89
N ARG A 12 -6.47 -11.45 -3.61
CA ARG A 12 -6.62 -11.25 -5.05
C ARG A 12 -6.16 -12.48 -5.84
N GLU A 13 -5.17 -13.19 -5.34
CA GLU A 13 -4.67 -14.45 -5.90
C GLU A 13 -5.57 -15.66 -5.56
N GLY A 14 -6.64 -15.45 -4.78
CA GLY A 14 -7.57 -16.51 -4.39
C GLY A 14 -7.12 -17.36 -3.21
N GLU A 15 -6.00 -17.01 -2.58
CA GLU A 15 -5.45 -17.75 -1.45
C GLU A 15 -6.17 -17.37 -0.13
N PRO A 16 -6.82 -18.32 0.57
CA PRO A 16 -7.55 -18.08 1.81
C PRO A 16 -6.61 -17.90 3.01
N CYS A 17 -5.82 -16.82 3.00
CA CYS A 17 -4.92 -16.46 4.08
C CYS A 17 -5.47 -15.27 4.87
N GLY A 18 -5.93 -15.52 6.10
CA GLY A 18 -6.41 -14.46 7.00
C GLY A 18 -5.31 -13.47 7.42
N ARG A 19 -5.68 -12.20 7.65
CA ARG A 19 -4.75 -11.12 8.05
C ARG A 19 -3.87 -11.47 9.27
N ARG A 20 -4.43 -12.20 10.25
CA ARG A 20 -3.70 -12.65 11.45
C ARG A 20 -2.63 -13.70 11.12
N ARG A 21 -2.90 -14.60 10.18
CA ARG A 21 -1.94 -15.63 9.71
C ARG A 21 -0.74 -14.95 9.03
N VAL A 22 -1.01 -14.00 8.15
CA VAL A 22 0.03 -13.19 7.49
C VAL A 22 0.89 -12.45 8.52
N ALA A 23 0.26 -11.78 9.49
CA ALA A 23 0.99 -11.05 10.53
C ALA A 23 1.88 -11.97 11.39
N ARG A 24 1.41 -13.18 11.72
CA ARG A 24 2.18 -14.18 12.46
C ARG A 24 3.39 -14.67 11.66
N LEU A 25 3.19 -15.05 10.40
CA LEU A 25 4.27 -15.47 9.51
C LEU A 25 5.31 -14.37 9.33
N MET A 26 4.87 -13.12 9.12
CA MET A 26 5.77 -11.98 9.05
C MET A 26 6.61 -11.83 10.33
N ARG A 27 5.98 -11.97 11.50
CA ARG A 27 6.68 -11.88 12.80
C ARG A 27 7.69 -13.01 12.98
N THR A 28 7.32 -14.26 12.67
CA THR A 28 8.23 -15.42 12.76
C THR A 28 9.43 -15.27 11.83
N LEU A 29 9.22 -14.71 10.64
CA LEU A 29 10.28 -14.49 9.66
C LEU A 29 11.06 -13.18 9.89
N GLY A 30 10.77 -12.42 10.95
CA GLY A 30 11.40 -11.11 11.19
C GLY A 30 11.06 -10.05 10.14
N LEU A 31 10.06 -10.29 9.28
CA LEU A 31 9.65 -9.39 8.23
C LEU A 31 8.80 -8.27 8.81
N GLN A 32 9.27 -7.03 8.64
CA GLN A 32 8.52 -5.84 9.05
C GLN A 32 8.04 -5.03 7.86
N GLY A 33 6.85 -4.46 8.03
CA GLY A 33 6.27 -3.57 7.05
C GLY A 33 7.01 -2.25 6.98
N ARG A 34 7.94 -2.08 6.04
CA ARG A 34 8.47 -0.75 5.71
C ARG A 34 7.34 0.11 5.13
N HIS A 35 6.94 1.15 5.86
CA HIS A 35 6.09 2.22 5.35
C HIS A 35 7.00 3.24 4.65
N ARG A 36 6.80 3.42 3.34
CA ARG A 36 7.54 4.45 2.59
C ARG A 36 6.95 5.79 3.04
N ARG A 37 7.67 6.58 3.83
CA ARG A 37 7.24 7.94 4.18
C ARG A 37 6.92 8.67 2.87
N ARG A 38 5.73 9.28 2.79
CA ARG A 38 5.42 10.18 1.67
C ARG A 38 6.47 11.28 1.70
N ARG A 39 7.17 11.49 0.57
CA ARG A 39 8.08 12.63 0.45
C ARG A 39 7.24 13.90 0.49
N GLN A 40 7.74 14.93 1.15
CA GLN A 40 7.14 16.26 1.07
C GLN A 40 7.22 16.71 -0.38
N ILE A 41 6.07 16.92 -1.00
CA ILE A 41 5.99 17.46 -2.36
C ILE A 41 6.10 18.98 -2.20
N THR A 42 7.26 19.55 -2.55
CA THR A 42 7.49 21.01 -2.53
C THR A 42 7.03 21.68 -3.81
N THR A 43 6.91 20.91 -4.89
CA THR A 43 6.43 21.41 -6.18
C THR A 43 4.93 21.23 -6.27
N ILE A 44 4.19 22.32 -6.15
CA ILE A 44 2.77 22.35 -6.56
C ILE A 44 2.80 22.29 -8.10
N PRO A 45 2.31 21.21 -8.75
CA PRO A 45 2.16 21.23 -10.19
C PRO A 45 1.24 22.41 -10.54
N PRO A 46 1.55 23.19 -11.59
CA PRO A 46 0.69 24.31 -11.98
C PRO A 46 -0.73 23.75 -12.12
N SER A 47 -1.69 24.36 -11.41
CA SER A 47 -3.07 23.92 -11.53
C SER A 47 -3.45 24.11 -12.99
N THR A 48 -3.55 23.03 -13.76
CA THR A 48 -4.21 23.07 -15.08
C THR A 48 -5.70 23.19 -14.81
N ARG A 49 -6.12 24.33 -14.26
CA ARG A 49 -7.50 24.76 -14.19
C ARG A 49 -7.77 25.53 -15.48
N ALA A 50 -7.81 24.80 -16.58
CA ALA A 50 -8.44 25.23 -17.83
C ALA A 50 -8.37 24.09 -18.87
N ARG A 51 -9.48 23.38 -19.03
CA ARG A 51 -10.10 23.29 -20.35
C ARG A 51 -11.53 23.72 -20.17
N GLY A 52 -11.79 24.99 -20.50
CA GLY A 52 -13.15 25.47 -20.68
C GLY A 52 -13.71 25.05 -22.04
N ARG A 53 -15.04 25.21 -22.15
CA ARG A 53 -15.86 25.35 -23.36
C ARG A 53 -15.99 24.09 -24.22
N THR A 54 -17.12 23.42 -24.07
CA THR A 54 -18.39 23.73 -24.77
C THR A 54 -19.56 23.32 -23.91
#